data_AF-A0A815KDV0-F1
#
_entry.id   AF-A0A815KDV0-F1
#
_cell.length_a   1.000
_cell.length_b   1.000
_cell.length_c   1.000
_cell.angle_alpha   90.00
_cell.angle_beta   90.00
_cell.angle_gamma   90.00
#
_symmetry.space_group_name_H-M   'P 1'
#
loop_
_entity.id
_entity.type
_entity.pdbx_description
1 polymer ?
#
loop_
_entity_poly.entity_id
_entity_poly.type
_entity_poly.pdbx_seq_one_letter_code
_entity_poly.pdbx_strand_id
1 'polypeptide(L)'
;MSNTINQDAIIELLNQREILLFIRDLTQLVNKFNYSKLQHEQWSYYNNLGMTEGIWTGRVSKKMTKANSMCYTYGRSKNLIKQRLAKYKLQCDKNQEAINQCMKQAPLIIDMQTITTMINDLINKDQYEL
;
A
#
# COMPACT_ATOMS: atom_id res chain seq x y z
N MET A 1 -42.99 -30.25 4.93
CA MET A 1 -41.59 -30.76 4.91
C MET A 1 -40.69 -29.55 4.89
N SER A 2 -40.07 -29.26 6.03
CA SER A 2 -39.37 -28.02 6.33
C SER A 2 -38.04 -27.98 5.58
N ASN A 3 -37.83 -26.93 4.77
CA ASN A 3 -36.54 -26.61 4.16
C ASN A 3 -35.53 -26.22 5.24
N THR A 4 -34.86 -27.20 5.84
CA THR A 4 -33.58 -26.99 6.53
C THR A 4 -32.53 -26.79 5.45
N ILE A 5 -32.36 -25.55 5.00
CA ILE A 5 -31.11 -25.15 4.36
C ILE A 5 -30.02 -25.47 5.39
N ASN A 6 -29.15 -26.41 5.03
CA ASN A 6 -28.13 -26.98 5.89
C ASN A 6 -27.28 -25.84 6.47
N GLN A 7 -27.44 -25.55 7.77
CA GLN A 7 -26.73 -24.47 8.47
C GLN A 7 -25.22 -24.60 8.27
N ASP A 8 -24.70 -25.81 8.17
CA ASP A 8 -23.29 -26.08 7.93
C ASP A 8 -22.83 -25.59 6.57
N ALA A 9 -23.66 -25.75 5.53
CA ALA A 9 -23.36 -25.23 4.19
C ALA A 9 -23.45 -23.70 4.14
N ILE A 10 -24.38 -23.08 4.89
CA ILE A 10 -24.43 -21.61 5.03
C ILE A 10 -23.20 -21.11 5.77
N ILE A 11 -22.78 -21.77 6.86
CA ILE A 11 -21.60 -21.42 7.64
C ILE A 11 -20.33 -21.60 6.80
N GLU A 12 -20.22 -22.65 5.99
CA GLU A 12 -19.09 -22.89 5.10
C GLU A 12 -19.01 -21.82 3.98
N LEU A 13 -20.15 -21.43 3.41
CA LEU A 13 -20.24 -20.41 2.36
C LEU A 13 -20.04 -18.98 2.93
N LEU A 14 -20.54 -18.72 4.15
CA LEU A 14 -20.25 -17.51 4.92
C LEU A 14 -18.78 -17.45 5.30
N ASN A 15 -18.18 -18.54 5.78
CA ASN A 15 -16.75 -18.62 6.09
C ASN A 15 -15.91 -18.34 4.84
N GLN A 16 -16.21 -18.96 3.69
CA GLN A 16 -15.50 -18.65 2.44
C GLN A 16 -15.62 -17.17 2.06
N ARG A 17 -16.80 -16.57 2.20
CA ARG A 17 -17.01 -15.15 1.93
C ARG A 17 -16.31 -14.24 2.94
N GLU A 18 -16.38 -14.54 4.22
CA GLU A 18 -15.73 -13.81 5.32
C GLU A 18 -14.21 -13.87 5.20
N ILE A 19 -13.66 -15.03 4.84
CA ILE A 19 -12.25 -15.22 4.53
C ILE A 19 -11.84 -14.38 3.32
N LEU A 20 -12.61 -14.40 2.24
CA LEU A 20 -12.32 -13.59 1.05
C LEU A 20 -12.37 -12.09 1.34
N LEU A 21 -13.34 -11.65 2.14
CA LEU A 21 -13.44 -10.26 2.60
C LEU A 21 -12.24 -9.89 3.47
N PHE A 22 -11.86 -10.74 4.43
CA PHE A 22 -10.68 -10.55 5.26
C PHE A 22 -9.39 -10.44 4.44
N ILE A 23 -9.14 -11.37 3.51
CA ILE A 23 -7.96 -11.34 2.63
C ILE A 23 -7.95 -10.06 1.80
N ARG A 24 -9.10 -9.65 1.26
CA ARG A 24 -9.22 -8.43 0.46
C ARG A 24 -8.90 -7.18 1.29
N ASP A 25 -9.45 -7.08 2.50
CA ASP A 25 -9.24 -5.95 3.39
C ASP A 25 -7.78 -5.87 3.84
N LEU A 26 -7.19 -7.00 4.21
CA LEU A 26 -5.77 -7.09 4.58
C LEU A 26 -4.86 -6.71 3.40
N THR A 27 -5.16 -7.21 2.20
CA THR A 27 -4.41 -6.87 0.97
C THR A 27 -4.48 -5.37 0.68
N GLN A 28 -5.66 -4.75 0.81
CA GLN A 28 -5.81 -3.31 0.63
C GLN A 28 -5.00 -2.51 1.65
N LEU A 29 -4.98 -2.93 2.91
CA LEU A 29 -4.21 -2.28 3.98
C LEU A 29 -2.70 -2.39 3.74
N VAL A 30 -2.21 -3.58 3.36
CA VAL A 30 -0.81 -3.81 3.01
C VAL A 30 -0.42 -2.97 1.80
N ASN A 31 -1.25 -2.93 0.75
CA ASN A 31 -1.01 -2.09 -0.42
C ASN A 31 -0.95 -0.61 -0.04
N LYS A 32 -1.87 -0.13 0.79
CA LYS A 32 -1.87 1.26 1.27
C LYS A 32 -0.59 1.59 2.06
N PHE A 33 -0.08 0.65 2.86
CA PHE A 33 1.20 0.79 3.53
C PHE A 33 2.36 0.89 2.53
N ASN A 34 2.42 -0.03 1.57
CA ASN A 34 3.45 -0.06 0.51
C ASN A 34 3.44 1.22 -0.33
N TYR A 35 2.27 1.69 -0.76
CA TYR A 35 2.14 2.95 -1.48
C TYR A 35 2.60 4.16 -0.65
N SER A 36 2.35 4.15 0.66
CA SER A 36 2.83 5.22 1.55
C SER A 36 4.36 5.25 1.60
N LYS A 37 5.02 4.09 1.62
CA LYS A 37 6.48 3.96 1.56
C LYS A 37 7.04 4.49 0.24
N LEU A 38 6.47 4.07 -0.89
CA LEU A 38 6.88 4.54 -2.23
C LEU A 38 6.73 6.07 -2.36
N GLN A 39 5.63 6.64 -1.84
CA GLN A 39 5.45 8.09 -1.81
C GLN A 39 6.53 8.76 -0.97
N HIS A 40 6.89 8.20 0.19
CA HIS A 40 7.95 8.76 1.02
C HIS A 40 9.31 8.74 0.33
N GLU A 41 9.66 7.64 -0.33
CA GLU A 41 10.89 7.53 -1.14
C GLU A 41 10.92 8.58 -2.25
N GLN A 42 9.80 8.74 -2.97
CA GLN A 42 9.68 9.75 -4.02
C GLN A 42 9.82 11.18 -3.47
N TRP A 43 9.18 11.51 -2.35
CA TRP A 43 9.30 12.84 -1.74
C TRP A 43 10.70 13.09 -1.18
N SER A 44 11.34 12.07 -0.63
CA SER A 44 12.72 12.13 -0.16
C SER A 44 13.70 12.34 -1.31
N TYR A 45 13.46 11.67 -2.44
CA TYR A 45 14.20 11.88 -3.68
C TYR A 45 14.13 13.35 -4.16
N TYR A 46 12.93 13.91 -4.24
CA TYR A 46 12.76 15.32 -4.62
C TYR A 46 13.36 16.29 -3.59
N ASN A 47 13.35 15.94 -2.30
CA ASN A 47 14.05 16.72 -1.29
C ASN A 47 15.56 16.73 -1.55
N ASN A 48 16.13 15.56 -1.84
CA ASN A 48 17.56 15.43 -2.13
C ASN A 48 17.93 16.21 -3.38
N LEU A 49 17.19 16.09 -4.49
CA LEU A 49 17.41 16.89 -5.70
C LEU A 49 17.40 18.40 -5.43
N GLY A 50 16.46 18.87 -4.61
CA GLY A 50 16.42 20.29 -4.25
C GLY A 50 17.63 20.72 -3.40
N MET A 51 18.12 19.84 -2.51
CA MET A 51 19.25 20.13 -1.64
C MET A 51 20.61 20.02 -2.35
N THR A 52 20.81 19.05 -3.24
CA THR A 52 22.08 18.79 -3.93
C THR A 52 22.20 19.55 -5.24
N GLU A 53 21.14 19.54 -6.06
CA GLU A 53 21.14 20.13 -7.40
C GLU A 53 20.47 21.51 -7.44
N GLY A 54 19.90 21.98 -6.33
CA GLY A 54 19.14 23.24 -6.28
C GLY A 54 17.81 23.20 -7.03
N ILE A 55 17.32 22.01 -7.41
CA ILE A 55 16.11 21.83 -8.22
C ILE A 55 14.85 21.99 -7.36
N TRP A 56 14.45 23.24 -7.15
CA TRP A 56 13.14 23.61 -6.58
C TRP A 56 12.16 24.00 -7.69
N THR A 57 11.08 24.72 -7.39
CA THR A 57 9.90 25.06 -8.24
C THR A 57 10.15 25.68 -9.62
N GLY A 58 11.38 25.69 -10.12
CA GLY A 58 11.76 26.14 -11.46
C GLY A 58 11.65 25.06 -12.53
N ARG A 59 11.61 25.53 -13.78
CA ARG A 59 11.75 24.68 -14.96
C ARG A 59 13.20 24.24 -15.10
N VAL A 60 13.44 22.96 -15.34
CA VAL A 60 14.76 22.42 -15.64
C VAL A 60 14.82 21.94 -17.10
N SER A 61 16.02 21.82 -17.65
CA SER A 61 16.20 21.34 -19.02
C SER A 61 15.78 19.87 -19.15
N LYS A 62 15.37 19.45 -20.37
CA LYS A 62 15.07 18.03 -20.66
C LYS A 62 16.26 17.10 -20.40
N LYS A 63 17.49 17.62 -20.56
CA LYS A 63 18.72 16.88 -20.23
C LYS A 63 18.81 16.63 -18.73
N MET A 64 18.55 17.66 -17.92
CA MET A 64 18.58 17.56 -16.46
C MET A 64 17.47 16.65 -15.93
N THR A 65 16.26 16.70 -16.50
CA THR A 65 15.20 15.75 -16.11
C THR A 65 15.57 14.32 -16.40
N LYS A 66 16.16 14.05 -17.56
CA LYS A 66 16.59 12.70 -17.94
C LYS A 66 17.71 12.19 -17.05
N ALA A 67 18.69 13.05 -16.73
CA ALA A 67 19.79 12.71 -15.82
C ALA A 67 19.31 12.39 -14.40
N ASN A 68 18.20 13.01 -13.97
CA ASN A 68 17.61 12.84 -12.64
C ASN A 68 16.30 12.05 -12.67
N SER A 69 16.04 11.23 -13.70
CA SER A 69 14.83 10.39 -13.80
C SER A 69 13.51 11.09 -13.41
N MET A 70 13.38 12.38 -13.73
CA MET A 70 12.23 13.18 -13.37
C MET A 70 11.14 13.02 -14.43
N CYS A 71 9.90 12.78 -14.01
CA CYS A 71 8.76 12.67 -14.93
C CYS A 71 8.37 14.00 -15.59
N TYR A 72 8.83 15.14 -15.05
CA TYR A 72 8.45 16.48 -15.52
C TYR A 72 9.66 17.41 -15.56
N THR A 73 9.62 18.43 -16.43
CA THR A 73 10.63 19.50 -16.52
C THR A 73 10.52 20.55 -15.43
N TYR A 74 9.97 20.20 -14.27
CA TYR A 74 9.77 21.12 -13.16
C TYR A 74 10.15 20.45 -11.85
N GLY A 75 10.89 21.17 -11.01
CA GLY A 75 11.11 20.75 -9.64
C GLY A 75 9.86 20.92 -8.78
N ARG A 76 9.95 20.49 -7.53
CA ARG A 76 8.83 20.50 -6.58
C ARG A 76 9.03 21.57 -5.52
N SER A 77 7.92 22.04 -4.93
CA SER A 77 7.99 23.03 -3.84
C SER A 77 8.56 22.42 -2.57
N LYS A 78 9.55 23.09 -1.99
CA LYS A 78 10.17 22.71 -0.70
C LYS A 78 9.12 22.60 0.41
N ASN A 79 8.16 23.52 0.46
CA ASN A 79 7.10 23.52 1.47
C ASN A 79 6.18 22.31 1.29
N LEU A 80 5.81 21.99 0.05
CA LEU A 80 5.01 20.81 -0.25
C LEU A 80 5.74 19.53 0.14
N ILE A 81 7.01 19.38 -0.25
CA ILE A 81 7.82 18.19 0.08
C ILE A 81 7.89 18.01 1.61
N LYS A 82 8.24 19.06 2.36
CA LYS A 82 8.30 19.01 3.82
C LYS A 82 6.97 18.59 4.44
N GLN A 83 5.87 19.16 3.96
CA GLN A 83 4.54 18.80 4.43
C GLN A 83 4.22 17.31 4.17
N ARG A 84 4.60 16.77 3.01
CA ARG A 84 4.39 15.36 2.66
C ARG A 84 5.24 14.43 3.50
N LEU A 85 6.52 14.75 3.68
CA LEU A 85 7.43 13.99 4.54
C LEU A 85 6.97 13.98 6.01
N ALA A 86 6.51 15.12 6.54
CA ALA A 86 6.00 15.20 7.90
C ALA A 86 4.74 14.32 8.12
N LYS A 87 3.88 14.22 7.10
CA LYS A 87 2.67 13.38 7.15
C LYS A 87 2.95 11.88 7.06
N TYR A 88 4.11 11.48 6.54
CA TYR A 88 4.43 10.07 6.33
C TYR A 88 4.40 9.26 7.62
N LYS A 89 5.07 9.72 8.69
CA LYS A 89 5.11 8.99 9.96
C LYS A 89 3.71 8.73 10.50
N LEU A 90 2.87 9.77 10.53
CA LEU A 90 1.47 9.65 10.96
C LEU A 90 0.67 8.68 10.08
N GLN A 91 0.94 8.64 8.77
CA GLN A 91 0.30 7.72 7.84
C GLN A 91 0.74 6.27 8.10
N CYS A 92 2.03 6.03 8.35
CA CYS A 92 2.57 4.72 8.72
C CYS A 92 1.96 4.19 10.00
N ASP A 93 1.93 5.01 11.06
CA ASP A 93 1.38 4.62 12.36
C ASP A 93 -0.11 4.23 12.21
N LYS A 94 -0.88 5.01 11.45
CA LYS A 94 -2.29 4.72 11.16
C LYS A 94 -2.48 3.44 10.36
N ASN A 95 -1.67 3.22 9.32
CA ASN A 95 -1.77 2.02 8.49
C ASN A 95 -1.35 0.77 9.28
N GLN A 96 -0.30 0.86 10.11
CA GLN A 96 0.16 -0.24 10.95
C GLN A 96 -0.89 -0.61 11.99
N GLU A 97 -1.50 0.38 12.65
CA GLU A 97 -2.59 0.14 13.59
C GLU A 97 -3.80 -0.53 12.91
N ALA A 98 -4.16 -0.06 11.71
CA ALA A 98 -5.26 -0.68 10.94
C ALA A 98 -4.96 -2.14 10.54
N ILE A 99 -3.72 -2.45 10.14
CA ILE A 99 -3.28 -3.82 9.89
C ILE A 99 -3.41 -4.64 11.17
N ASN A 100 -2.86 -4.17 12.29
CA ASN A 100 -2.92 -4.89 13.57
C ASN A 100 -4.37 -5.16 14.00
N GLN A 101 -5.28 -4.20 13.78
CA GLN A 101 -6.71 -4.37 14.08
C GLN A 101 -7.38 -5.38 13.15
N CYS A 102 -7.09 -5.34 11.85
CA CYS A 102 -7.57 -6.33 10.89
C CYS A 102 -7.09 -7.73 11.29
N MET A 103 -5.82 -7.88 11.63
CA MET A 103 -5.22 -9.16 12.07
C MET A 103 -5.87 -9.75 13.33
N LYS A 104 -6.38 -8.92 14.25
CA LYS A 104 -7.14 -9.39 15.42
C LYS A 104 -8.51 -10.00 15.06
N GLN A 105 -9.02 -9.70 13.87
CA GLN A 105 -10.29 -10.21 13.35
C GLN A 105 -10.08 -11.42 12.43
N ALA A 106 -8.86 -11.96 12.35
CA ALA A 106 -8.56 -13.13 11.53
C ALA A 106 -9.45 -14.33 11.94
N PRO A 107 -10.15 -14.98 11.00
CA PRO A 107 -10.92 -16.18 11.29
C PRO A 107 -10.02 -17.27 11.86
N LEU A 108 -10.44 -17.90 12.97
CA LEU A 108 -9.73 -18.98 13.69
C LEU A 108 -9.34 -20.20 12.83
N ILE A 109 -9.86 -20.30 11.60
CA ILE A 109 -9.78 -21.47 10.73
C ILE A 109 -8.56 -21.43 9.80
N ILE A 110 -7.92 -20.27 9.61
CA ILE A 110 -6.80 -20.16 8.67
C ILE A 110 -5.48 -20.02 9.40
N ASP A 111 -4.62 -21.01 9.18
CA ASP A 111 -3.22 -20.95 9.54
C ASP A 111 -2.53 -19.72 8.89
N MET A 112 -1.80 -18.97 9.72
CA MET A 112 -1.14 -17.72 9.34
C MET A 112 -0.12 -17.89 8.21
N GLN A 113 0.48 -19.08 8.11
CA GLN A 113 1.42 -19.42 7.05
C GLN A 113 0.70 -19.51 5.69
N THR A 114 -0.52 -20.04 5.71
CA THR A 114 -1.39 -20.13 4.54
C THR A 114 -1.82 -18.75 4.04
N ILE A 115 -2.21 -17.82 4.94
CA ILE A 115 -2.56 -16.44 4.57
C ILE A 115 -1.35 -15.71 3.97
N THR A 116 -0.18 -15.83 4.60
CA THR A 116 1.04 -15.16 4.15
C THR A 116 1.45 -15.63 2.75
N THR A 117 1.27 -16.92 2.46
CA THR A 117 1.57 -17.51 1.14
C THR A 117 0.61 -17.00 0.07
N MET A 118 -0.70 -16.96 0.35
CA MET A 118 -1.70 -16.43 -0.58
C MET A 118 -1.48 -14.95 -0.91
N ILE A 119 -1.11 -14.14 0.09
CA ILE A 119 -0.82 -12.72 -0.11
C ILE A 119 0.43 -12.53 -0.97
N ASN A 120 1.49 -13.29 -0.72
CA ASN A 120 2.71 -13.23 -1.53
C ASN A 120 2.46 -13.64 -2.99
N ASP A 121 1.67 -14.69 -3.22
CA ASP A 121 1.32 -15.14 -4.57
C ASP A 121 0.48 -14.11 -5.33
N LEU A 122 -0.46 -13.45 -4.66
CA LEU A 122 -1.27 -12.36 -5.23
C LEU A 122 -0.40 -11.16 -5.60
N ILE A 123 0.48 -10.74 -4.69
CA ILE A 123 1.39 -9.61 -4.92
C ILE A 123 2.35 -9.92 -6.08
N ASN A 124 2.89 -11.14 -6.14
CA ASN A 124 3.79 -11.54 -7.23
C ASN A 124 3.06 -11.54 -8.57
N LYS A 125 1.84 -12.08 -8.66
CA LYS A 125 1.06 -12.07 -9.91
C LYS A 125 0.76 -10.65 -10.41
N ASP A 126 0.33 -9.76 -9.51
CA ASP A 126 0.06 -8.35 -9.85
C ASP A 126 1.34 -7.59 -10.29
N GLN A 127 2.53 -8.02 -9.83
CA GLN A 127 3.80 -7.37 -10.17
C GLN A 127 4.40 -7.81 -11.52
N TYR A 128 4.01 -8.98 -12.04
CA TYR A 128 4.55 -9.52 -13.31
C TYR A 128 3.60 -9.41 -14.51
N GLU A 129 2.37 -8.90 -14.31
CA GLU A 129 1.39 -8.64 -15.39
C GLU A 129 1.34 -7.16 -15.85
N LEU A 130 2.30 -6.32 -15.44
CA LEU A 130 2.49 -4.94 -15.93
C LEU A 130 3.67 -4.83 -16.89
#